data_AF-A0A7C1A1C3-F1
#
_entry.id   AF-A0A7C1A1C3-F1
#
_cell.length_a   1.000
_cell.length_b   1.000
_cell.length_c   1.000
_cell.angle_alpha   90.00
_cell.angle_beta   90.00
_cell.angle_gamma   90.00
#
_symmetry.space_group_name_H-M   'P 1'
#
loop_
_entity.id
_entity.type
_entity.pdbx_description
1 polymer ?
#
loop_
_entity_poly.entity_id
_entity_poly.type
_entity_poly.pdbx_seq_one_letter_code
_entity_poly.pdbx_strand_id
1 'polypeptide(L)'
;ASVIWDGRGENPYFAYLALADYLLVTCDSVSMVSEAAATGRPVYVLGLRGGGRKFRAFHRNLERAGITRPFRGRLEHWEYTPLADTASVAAEVMRRLQSRGAS
;
A
#
# COMPACT_ATOMS: atom_id res chain seq x y z
N ALA A 1 1.81 -17.54 -15.95
CA ALA A 1 0.64 -17.03 -16.66
C ALA A 1 0.26 -15.67 -16.07
N SER A 2 -0.11 -14.69 -16.89
CA SER A 2 -0.64 -13.39 -16.43
C SER A 2 -2.16 -13.38 -16.61
N VAL A 3 -2.88 -12.79 -15.67
CA VAL A 3 -4.34 -12.64 -15.71
C VAL A 3 -4.69 -11.16 -15.81
N ILE A 4 -5.66 -10.83 -16.66
CA ILE A 4 -6.25 -9.50 -16.77
C ILE A 4 -7.74 -9.66 -16.44
N TRP A 5 -8.21 -8.90 -15.45
CA TRP A 5 -9.63 -8.89 -15.10
C TRP A 5 -10.42 -8.05 -16.12
N ASP A 6 -11.56 -8.56 -16.57
CA ASP A 6 -12.38 -7.95 -17.64
C ASP A 6 -13.41 -6.94 -17.12
N GLY A 7 -13.39 -6.64 -15.82
CA GLY A 7 -14.33 -5.74 -15.17
C GLY A 7 -15.66 -6.37 -14.79
N ARG A 8 -15.84 -7.68 -15.00
CA ARG A 8 -17.09 -8.39 -14.67
C ARG A 8 -16.96 -9.22 -13.41
N GLY A 9 -18.04 -9.24 -12.62
CA GLY A 9 -18.09 -9.97 -11.35
C GLY A 9 -17.36 -9.27 -10.22
N GLU A 10 -16.95 -10.03 -9.21
CA GLU A 10 -16.20 -9.52 -8.07
C GLU A 10 -14.75 -9.20 -8.48
N ASN A 11 -14.23 -8.04 -8.03
CA ASN A 11 -12.87 -7.64 -8.33
C ASN A 11 -11.87 -8.51 -7.54
N PRO A 12 -11.05 -9.34 -8.20
CA PRO A 12 -10.16 -10.29 -7.52
C PRO A 12 -8.92 -9.62 -6.89
N TYR A 13 -8.75 -8.30 -7.05
CA TYR A 13 -7.56 -7.56 -6.63
C TYR A 13 -7.16 -7.80 -5.16
N PHE A 14 -8.11 -7.71 -4.23
CA PHE A 14 -7.81 -7.93 -2.80
C PHE A 14 -7.48 -9.39 -2.49
N ALA A 15 -8.08 -10.34 -3.21
CA ALA A 15 -7.72 -11.75 -3.09
C ALA A 15 -6.28 -11.99 -3.56
N TYR A 16 -5.84 -11.34 -4.64
CA TYR A 16 -4.44 -11.40 -5.08
C TYR A 16 -3.49 -10.81 -4.04
N LEU A 17 -3.82 -9.66 -3.44
CA LEU A 17 -3.01 -9.07 -2.37
C LEU A 17 -2.88 -10.01 -1.15
N ALA A 18 -3.98 -10.64 -0.73
CA ALA A 18 -4.00 -11.53 0.42
C ALA A 18 -3.18 -12.82 0.22
N LEU A 19 -3.13 -13.31 -1.02
CA LEU A 19 -2.44 -14.56 -1.37
C LEU A 19 -0.98 -14.35 -1.80
N ALA A 20 -0.55 -13.12 -2.06
CA ALA A 20 0.78 -12.85 -2.58
C ALA A 20 1.90 -13.10 -1.54
N ASP A 21 3.00 -13.69 -1.98
CA ASP A 21 4.24 -13.79 -1.19
C ASP A 21 5.09 -12.52 -1.29
N TYR A 22 5.05 -11.86 -2.46
CA TYR A 22 5.79 -10.64 -2.77
C TYR A 22 4.92 -9.71 -3.63
N LEU A 23 5.02 -8.41 -3.38
CA LEU A 23 4.28 -7.39 -4.11
C LEU A 23 5.26 -6.43 -4.79
N LEU A 24 5.17 -6.29 -6.11
CA LEU A 24 5.95 -5.31 -6.88
C LEU A 24 4.99 -4.25 -7.40
N VAL A 25 5.12 -3.02 -6.90
CA VAL A 25 4.15 -1.94 -7.15
C VAL A 25 4.88 -0.71 -7.69
N THR A 26 4.31 -0.06 -8.71
CA THR A 26 4.88 1.18 -9.26
C THR A 26 4.68 2.36 -8.31
N CYS A 27 5.65 3.28 -8.29
CA CYS A 27 5.65 4.39 -7.33
C CYS A 27 4.66 5.54 -7.67
N ASP A 28 3.89 5.43 -8.74
CA ASP A 28 2.96 6.46 -9.21
C ASP A 28 1.58 6.42 -8.50
N SER A 29 1.26 5.31 -7.82
CA SER A 29 0.02 5.19 -7.03
C SER A 29 0.30 5.04 -5.55
N VAL A 30 -0.07 6.06 -4.77
CA VAL A 30 -0.02 6.00 -3.29
C VAL A 30 -1.01 4.95 -2.76
N SER A 31 -2.23 4.90 -3.31
CA SER A 31 -3.25 3.96 -2.85
C SER A 31 -2.81 2.51 -3.01
N MET A 32 -2.28 2.15 -4.18
CA MET A 32 -1.84 0.77 -4.46
C MET A 32 -0.66 0.36 -3.57
N VAL A 33 0.26 1.28 -3.29
CA VAL A 33 1.38 1.02 -2.37
C VAL A 33 0.89 0.90 -0.93
N SER A 34 -0.09 1.71 -0.50
CA SER A 34 -0.70 1.59 0.83
C SER A 34 -1.46 0.28 1.01
N GLU A 35 -2.24 -0.14 0.01
CA GLU A 35 -2.97 -1.42 0.03
C GLU A 35 -2.02 -2.62 0.08
N ALA A 36 -0.95 -2.59 -0.72
CA ALA A 36 0.12 -3.58 -0.64
C ALA A 36 0.78 -3.58 0.74
N ALA A 37 1.08 -2.41 1.29
CA ALA A 37 1.67 -2.26 2.61
C ALA A 37 0.77 -2.81 3.74
N ALA A 38 -0.55 -2.78 3.58
CA ALA A 38 -1.49 -3.32 4.56
C ALA A 38 -1.47 -4.86 4.67
N THR A 39 -0.84 -5.57 3.73
CA THR A 39 -0.76 -7.03 3.75
C THR A 39 0.26 -7.60 4.75
N GLY A 40 1.24 -6.78 5.16
CA GLY A 40 2.41 -7.25 5.92
C GLY A 40 3.41 -8.07 5.09
N ARG A 41 3.20 -8.21 3.77
CA ARG A 41 4.08 -8.97 2.87
C ARG A 41 5.16 -8.07 2.29
N PRO A 42 6.34 -8.61 1.94
CA PRO A 42 7.38 -7.85 1.24
C PRO A 42 6.86 -7.01 0.06
N VAL A 43 6.93 -5.67 0.20
CA VAL A 43 6.51 -4.72 -0.83
C VAL A 43 7.72 -4.04 -1.48
N TYR A 44 7.91 -4.30 -2.76
CA TYR A 44 8.86 -3.60 -3.58
C TYR A 44 8.21 -2.43 -4.30
N VAL A 45 8.82 -1.25 -4.20
CA VAL A 45 8.42 -0.07 -4.96
C VAL A 45 9.32 0.09 -6.18
N LEU A 46 8.73 0.02 -7.37
CA LEU A 46 9.39 0.24 -8.64
C LEU A 46 9.41 1.74 -8.94
N GLY A 47 10.61 2.31 -8.92
CA GLY A 47 10.82 3.73 -9.19
C GLY A 47 10.54 4.07 -10.66
N LEU A 48 9.60 4.98 -10.89
CA LEU A 48 9.39 5.64 -12.17
C LEU A 48 10.06 7.02 -12.16
N ARG A 49 10.67 7.43 -13.28
CA ARG A 49 11.24 8.78 -13.40
C ARG A 49 10.12 9.81 -13.34
N GLY A 50 10.16 10.68 -12.33
CA GLY A 50 9.16 11.75 -12.16
C GLY A 50 8.52 11.72 -10.77
N GLY A 51 7.38 12.40 -10.63
CA GLY A 51 6.62 12.49 -9.38
C GLY A 51 6.86 13.78 -8.60
N GLY A 52 5.81 14.29 -7.97
CA GLY A 52 5.87 15.50 -7.14
C GLY A 52 6.67 15.30 -5.85
N ARG A 53 7.02 16.41 -5.18
CA ARG A 53 7.71 16.40 -3.87
C ARG A 53 6.97 15.55 -2.83
N LYS A 54 5.63 15.55 -2.85
CA LYS A 54 4.77 14.79 -1.94
C LYS A 54 4.92 13.27 -2.13
N PHE A 55 4.89 12.78 -3.37
CA PHE A 55 5.07 11.34 -3.67
C PHE A 55 6.44 10.84 -3.20
N ARG A 56 7.52 11.59 -3.47
CA ARG A 56 8.85 11.23 -2.97
C ARG A 56 8.93 11.20 -1.45
N ALA A 57 8.22 12.09 -0.77
CA ALA A 57 8.19 12.09 0.68
C ALA A 57 7.45 10.88 1.24
N PHE A 58 6.30 10.52 0.64
CA PHE A 58 5.53 9.33 1.00
C PHE A 58 6.38 8.05 0.87
N HIS A 59 6.97 7.81 -0.31
CA HIS A 59 7.77 6.59 -0.54
C HIS A 59 8.98 6.49 0.39
N ARG A 60 9.67 7.62 0.63
CA ARG A 60 10.79 7.67 1.57
C ARG A 60 10.36 7.36 3.00
N ASN A 61 9.15 7.77 3.41
CA ASN A 61 8.66 7.46 4.76
C ASN A 61 8.38 5.97 4.93
N LEU A 62 7.78 5.32 3.94
CA LEU A 62 7.57 3.86 3.95
C LEU A 62 8.88 3.08 3.94
N GLU A 63 9.85 3.51 3.12
CA GLU A 63 11.18 2.88 3.08
C GLU A 63 11.90 3.02 4.43
N ARG A 64 11.85 4.21 5.04
CA ARG A 64 12.42 4.45 6.39
C ARG A 64 11.74 3.64 7.49
N ALA A 65 10.44 3.37 7.34
CA ALA A 65 9.69 2.52 8.26
C ALA A 65 9.97 1.02 8.05
N GLY A 66 10.79 0.66 7.07
CA GLY A 66 11.11 -0.74 6.73
C GLY A 66 9.97 -1.48 6.01
N ILE A 67 8.92 -0.76 5.61
CA ILE A 67 7.73 -1.33 4.96
C ILE A 67 8.04 -1.70 3.51
N THR A 68 8.66 -0.76 2.77
CA THR A 68 8.98 -0.94 1.36
C THR A 68 10.48 -0.96 1.11
N ARG A 69 10.88 -1.60 0.00
CA ARG A 69 12.27 -1.58 -0.51
C ARG A 69 12.31 -1.36 -2.02
N PRO A 70 13.38 -0.79 -2.59
CA PRO A 70 13.58 -0.81 -4.04
C PRO A 70 13.88 -2.24 -4.51
N PHE A 71 13.32 -2.64 -5.66
CA PHE A 71 13.65 -3.92 -6.27
C PHE A 71 15.05 -3.88 -6.91
N ARG A 72 15.94 -4.78 -6.48
CA ARG A 72 17.34 -4.86 -6.97
C ARG A 72 17.64 -6.15 -7.74
N GLY A 73 16.62 -6.79 -8.30
CA GLY A 73 16.76 -8.02 -9.08
C GLY A 73 16.74 -9.31 -8.26
N ARG A 74 16.53 -9.22 -6.94
CA ARG A 74 16.36 -10.38 -6.05
C ARG A 74 15.15 -10.18 -5.14
N LEU A 75 14.39 -11.25 -4.98
CA LEU A 75 13.32 -11.33 -3.97
C LEU A 75 13.92 -11.75 -2.64
N GLU A 76 13.64 -10.95 -1.62
CA GLU A 76 14.09 -11.08 -0.25
C GLU A 76 12.89 -10.96 0.65
N HIS A 77 12.87 -11.75 1.72
CA HIS A 77 11.81 -11.71 2.69
C HIS A 77 12.14 -10.74 3.84
N TRP A 78 11.15 -9.96 4.26
CA TRP A 78 11.19 -9.18 5.49
C TRP A 78 9.77 -9.02 6.03
N GLU A 79 9.69 -8.79 7.33
CA GLU A 79 8.43 -8.52 8.02
C GLU A 79 8.42 -7.09 8.54
N TYR A 80 7.22 -6.54 8.66
CA TYR A 80 6.99 -5.21 9.23
C TYR A 80 5.56 -5.16 9.78
N THR A 81 5.29 -4.22 10.69
CA THR A 81 3.93 -4.01 11.19
C THR A 81 3.04 -3.48 10.05
N PRO A 82 1.99 -4.21 9.63
CA PRO A 82 1.16 -3.81 8.50
C PRO A 82 0.63 -2.39 8.64
N LEU A 83 0.58 -1.67 7.52
CA LEU A 83 0.08 -0.29 7.51
C LEU A 83 -1.44 -0.30 7.76
N ALA A 84 -1.85 -0.10 9.01
CA ALA A 84 -3.25 -0.01 9.41
C ALA A 84 -3.84 1.39 9.11
N ASP A 85 -3.81 1.85 7.85
CA ASP A 85 -4.15 3.25 7.58
C ASP A 85 -5.65 3.47 7.33
N THR A 86 -6.35 2.65 6.57
CA THR A 86 -7.72 3.04 6.15
C THR A 86 -8.79 2.82 7.23
N ALA A 87 -8.76 1.70 7.96
CA ALA A 87 -9.76 1.43 9.00
C ALA A 87 -9.53 2.30 10.25
N SER A 88 -8.28 2.46 10.70
CA SER A 88 -7.96 3.25 11.90
C SER A 88 -8.04 4.75 11.66
N VAL A 89 -7.63 5.26 10.49
CA VAL A 89 -7.80 6.69 10.18
C VAL A 89 -9.26 7.03 9.92
N ALA A 90 -10.03 6.18 9.24
CA ALA A 90 -11.47 6.39 9.09
C ALA A 90 -12.19 6.33 10.45
N ALA A 91 -11.85 5.37 11.32
CA ALA A 91 -12.39 5.29 12.67
C ALA A 91 -12.05 6.53 13.50
N GLU A 92 -10.81 7.03 13.42
CA GLU A 92 -10.37 8.24 14.13
C GLU A 92 -11.02 9.52 13.57
N VAL A 93 -11.21 9.61 12.25
CA VAL A 93 -11.94 10.71 11.60
C VAL A 93 -13.41 10.69 11.99
N MET A 94 -14.06 9.52 11.98
CA MET A 94 -15.45 9.35 12.42
C MET A 94 -15.64 9.71 13.89
N ARG A 95 -14.70 9.28 14.76
CA ARG A 95 -14.69 9.63 16.19
C ARG A 95 -14.63 11.15 16.40
N ARG A 96 -13.82 11.86 15.62
CA ARG A 96 -13.69 13.33 15.69
C ARG A 96 -14.90 14.08 15.13
N LEU A 97 -15.60 13.50 14.15
CA LEU A 97 -16.85 14.07 13.62
C LEU A 97 -18.00 13.93 14.63
N GLN A 98 -18.10 12.80 15.33
CA GLN A 98 -19.11 12.57 16.37
C GLN A 98 -18.93 13.50 17.58
N SER A 99 -17.69 13.82 17.98
CA SER A 99 -17.42 14.78 19.06
C SER A 99 -17.72 16.25 18.69
N ARG A 100 -17.94 16.57 17.41
CA ARG A 100 -18.23 17.92 16.92
C ARG A 100 -19.72 18.19 16.68
N GLY A 101 -20.57 17.15 16.72
CA GLY A 101 -22.02 17.25 16.57
C GLY A 101 -22.81 17.17 17.88
N ALA A 102 -22.12 17.15 19.03
CA ALA A 102 -22.71 17.10 20.37
C ALA A 102 -22.53 18.43 21.15
N SER A 103 -22.54 19.56 20.44
CA SER A 103 -22.62 20.92 21.01
C SER A 103 -23.65 21.72 20.24
#